data_AF-A0A8H3VEY1-F1
#
_entry.id   AF-A0A8H3VEY1-F1
#
_cell.length_a   1.000
_cell.length_b   1.000
_cell.length_c   1.000
_cell.angle_alpha   90.00
_cell.angle_beta   90.00
_cell.angle_gamma   90.00
#
_symmetry.space_group_name_H-M   'P 1'
#
loop_
_entity.id
_entity.type
_entity.pdbx_description
1 polymer ?
#
loop_
_entity_poly.entity_id
_entity_poly.type
_entity_poly.pdbx_seq_one_letter_code
_entity_poly.pdbx_strand_id
1 'polypeptide(L)'
;MSPPLPITQLKAIAKEACDAALQDSKKYDHTLTQSWNEAIIANILGDLIQQTTPSSSSDLEDAAPPFKYMVNSTIIQHTGPSPAGLKSDIEESAGSAGRRGMHSAAGAYWNNEKDGMWSYKYEGGEGRGMDVVVCVMWVGI
;
A
#
# COMPACT_ATOMS: atom_id res chain seq x y z
N MET A 1 -17.56 0.63 -13.07
CA MET A 1 -16.51 0.87 -12.06
C MET A 1 -15.16 0.55 -12.68
N SER A 2 -14.53 1.54 -13.30
CA SER A 2 -13.19 1.39 -13.87
C SER A 2 -12.21 2.18 -13.01
N PRO A 3 -11.12 1.58 -12.52
CA PRO A 3 -10.11 2.31 -11.77
C PRO A 3 -9.46 3.40 -12.64
N PRO A 4 -8.93 4.47 -12.04
CA PRO A 4 -8.31 5.59 -12.75
C PRO A 4 -7.06 5.17 -13.53
N LEU A 5 -6.40 4.08 -13.10
CA LEU A 5 -5.31 3.41 -13.79
C LEU A 5 -5.58 1.90 -13.83
N PRO A 6 -5.03 1.15 -14.80
CA PRO A 6 -5.04 -0.31 -14.77
C PRO A 6 -4.57 -0.88 -13.43
N ILE A 7 -5.21 -1.94 -12.95
CA ILE A 7 -4.86 -2.59 -11.67
C ILE A 7 -3.39 -3.00 -11.61
N THR A 8 -2.79 -3.37 -12.74
CA THR A 8 -1.36 -3.68 -12.85
C THR A 8 -0.47 -2.50 -12.50
N GLN A 9 -0.84 -1.29 -12.92
CA GLN A 9 -0.12 -0.05 -12.57
C GLN A 9 -0.34 0.33 -11.10
N LEU A 10 -1.58 0.23 -10.58
CA LEU A 10 -1.85 0.45 -9.16
C LEU A 10 -1.02 -0.49 -8.27
N LYS A 11 -0.89 -1.75 -8.67
CA LYS A 11 -0.04 -2.74 -8.01
C LYS A 11 1.44 -2.36 -8.06
N ALA A 12 1.93 -1.89 -9.21
CA ALA A 12 3.33 -1.44 -9.35
C ALA A 12 3.61 -0.25 -8.43
N ILE A 13 2.79 0.81 -8.50
CA ILE A 13 2.90 2.02 -7.66
C ILE A 13 2.92 1.64 -6.17
N ALA A 14 1.95 0.84 -5.70
CA ALA A 14 1.87 0.45 -4.30
C ALA A 14 3.06 -0.44 -3.88
N LYS A 15 3.55 -1.31 -4.77
CA LYS A 15 4.73 -2.14 -4.50
C LYS A 15 5.98 -1.27 -4.37
N GLU A 16 6.22 -0.38 -5.33
CA GLU A 16 7.40 0.50 -5.36
C GLU A 16 7.42 1.45 -4.15
N ALA A 17 6.28 2.02 -3.77
CA ALA A 17 6.16 2.83 -2.57
C ALA A 17 6.49 2.05 -1.29
N CYS A 18 6.01 0.82 -1.16
CA CYS A 18 6.33 -0.07 -0.03
C CYS A 18 7.80 -0.50 -0.03
N ASP A 19 8.37 -0.85 -1.19
CA ASP A 19 9.78 -1.21 -1.32
C ASP A 19 10.67 -0.04 -0.88
N ALA A 20 10.39 1.17 -1.38
CA ALA A 20 11.15 2.38 -1.09
C ALA A 20 11.08 2.77 0.39
N ALA A 21 9.89 2.76 0.99
CA ALA A 21 9.71 3.12 2.40
C ALA A 21 10.41 2.14 3.35
N LEU A 22 10.55 0.87 2.95
CA LEU A 22 11.10 -0.20 3.78
C LEU A 22 12.53 -0.61 3.40
N GLN A 23 13.17 0.05 2.44
CA GLN A 23 14.44 -0.39 1.85
C GLN A 23 15.52 -0.71 2.91
N ASP A 24 15.66 0.15 3.92
CA ASP A 24 16.70 0.05 4.96
C ASP A 24 16.29 -0.78 6.18
N SER A 25 15.01 -1.15 6.27
CA SER A 25 14.54 -2.03 7.33
C SER A 25 15.11 -3.44 7.14
N LYS A 26 15.25 -4.20 8.22
CA LYS A 26 15.45 -5.67 8.17
C LYS A 26 14.43 -6.42 9.00
N LYS A 27 13.68 -5.68 9.83
CA LYS A 27 12.68 -6.18 10.75
C LYS A 27 11.65 -5.08 11.01
N TYR A 28 10.49 -5.47 11.50
CA TYR A 28 9.53 -4.53 12.08
C TYR A 28 10.18 -3.69 13.18
N ASP A 29 9.93 -2.37 13.12
CA ASP A 29 10.29 -1.41 14.15
C ASP A 29 9.11 -0.47 14.40
N HIS A 30 8.51 -0.57 15.57
CA HIS A 30 7.36 0.25 15.94
C HIS A 30 7.64 1.75 15.88
N THR A 31 8.87 2.17 16.15
CA THR A 31 9.27 3.59 16.17
C THR A 31 9.30 4.21 14.77
N LEU A 32 9.44 3.38 13.74
CA LEU A 32 9.51 3.82 12.33
C LEU A 32 8.19 3.65 11.58
N THR A 33 7.20 2.98 12.17
CA THR A 33 5.91 2.73 11.48
C THR A 33 5.19 4.00 11.03
N GLN A 34 5.33 5.10 11.77
CA GLN A 34 4.76 6.39 11.37
C GLN A 34 5.40 6.89 10.08
N SER A 35 6.73 6.99 10.04
CA SER A 35 7.45 7.50 8.87
C SER A 35 7.31 6.58 7.66
N TRP A 36 7.27 5.26 7.86
CA TRP A 36 6.99 4.31 6.78
C TRP A 36 5.60 4.49 6.18
N ASN A 37 4.55 4.60 7.01
CA ASN A 37 3.19 4.83 6.50
C ASN A 37 3.08 6.18 5.77
N GLU A 38 3.69 7.23 6.32
CA GLU A 38 3.70 8.56 5.69
C GLU A 38 4.39 8.53 4.32
N ALA A 39 5.55 7.89 4.22
CA ALA A 39 6.26 7.73 2.95
C ALA A 39 5.46 6.92 1.93
N ILE A 40 4.85 5.80 2.34
CA ILE A 40 3.99 4.98 1.46
C ILE A 40 2.82 5.81 0.92
N ILE A 41 2.11 6.51 1.81
CA ILE A 41 0.95 7.34 1.45
C ILE A 41 1.36 8.45 0.49
N ALA A 42 2.43 9.19 0.80
CA ALA A 42 2.90 10.31 0.00
C ALA A 42 3.34 9.87 -1.41
N ASN A 43 4.10 8.78 -1.52
CA ASN A 43 4.58 8.26 -2.80
C ASN A 43 3.42 7.78 -3.69
N ILE A 44 2.47 7.03 -3.13
CA ILE A 44 1.30 6.56 -3.90
C ILE A 44 0.45 7.73 -4.38
N LEU A 45 0.20 8.72 -3.52
CA LEU A 45 -0.56 9.92 -3.92
C LEU A 45 0.15 10.70 -5.03
N GLY A 46 1.47 10.89 -4.90
CA GLY A 46 2.28 11.58 -5.91
C GLY A 46 2.21 10.90 -7.28
N ASP A 47 2.43 9.59 -7.32
CA ASP A 47 2.41 8.81 -8.56
C ASP A 47 1.02 8.77 -9.21
N LEU A 48 -0.04 8.61 -8.40
CA LEU A 48 -1.42 8.63 -8.90
C LEU A 48 -1.75 9.97 -9.55
N ILE A 49 -1.45 11.08 -8.87
CA ILE A 49 -1.72 12.43 -9.37
C ILE A 49 -0.94 12.67 -10.65
N GLN A 50 0.35 12.32 -10.68
CA GLN A 50 1.21 12.54 -11.84
C GLN A 50 0.72 11.76 -13.07
N GLN A 51 0.30 10.50 -12.90
CA GLN A 51 -0.10 9.65 -14.02
C GLN A 51 -1.51 9.92 -14.53
N THR A 52 -2.38 10.57 -13.75
CA THR A 52 -3.77 10.84 -14.14
C THR A 52 -4.03 12.29 -14.50
N THR A 53 -3.08 13.20 -14.26
CA THR A 53 -3.16 14.58 -14.72
C THR A 53 -3.03 14.62 -16.25
N PRO A 54 -4.03 15.14 -17.00
CA PRO A 54 -3.99 15.18 -18.46
C PRO A 54 -2.83 16.04 -18.99
N SER A 55 -2.06 15.53 -19.94
CA SER A 55 -0.91 16.25 -20.52
C SER A 55 -1.26 17.23 -21.66
N SER A 56 -2.55 17.34 -22.02
CA SER A 56 -2.99 17.96 -23.28
C SER A 56 -3.98 19.12 -23.14
N SER A 57 -4.08 19.77 -21.98
CA SER A 57 -4.84 21.04 -21.91
C SER A 57 -4.01 22.14 -22.56
N SER A 58 -4.58 22.81 -23.55
CA SER A 58 -4.04 24.02 -24.18
C SER A 58 -3.88 25.19 -23.19
N ASP A 59 -4.47 25.06 -22.00
CA ASP A 59 -4.35 25.95 -20.86
C ASP A 59 -3.73 25.15 -19.70
N LEU A 60 -2.41 25.27 -19.54
CA LEU A 60 -1.63 24.54 -18.52
C LEU A 60 -1.92 25.01 -17.09
N GLU A 61 -2.65 26.13 -16.90
CA GLU A 61 -2.97 26.66 -15.58
C GLU A 61 -4.16 25.97 -14.90
N ASP A 62 -4.97 25.19 -15.63
CA ASP A 62 -6.18 24.50 -15.11
C ASP A 62 -6.12 22.96 -15.19
N ALA A 63 -4.96 22.38 -15.49
CA ALA A 63 -4.80 20.92 -15.57
C ALA A 63 -4.86 20.26 -14.17
N ALA A 64 -6.05 19.84 -13.74
CA ALA A 64 -6.25 19.09 -12.49
C ALA A 64 -6.49 17.59 -12.76
N PRO A 65 -6.09 16.69 -11.84
CA PRO A 65 -6.48 15.28 -11.89
C PRO A 65 -8.01 15.15 -11.87
N PRO A 66 -8.61 14.25 -12.68
CA PRO A 66 -10.06 14.08 -12.72
C PRO A 66 -10.65 13.34 -11.49
N PHE A 67 -9.83 13.07 -10.48
CA PHE A 67 -10.21 12.33 -9.28
C PHE A 67 -9.62 12.97 -8.02
N LYS A 68 -10.34 12.86 -6.92
CA LYS A 68 -9.78 12.99 -5.56
C LYS A 68 -9.32 11.62 -5.09
N TYR A 69 -8.17 11.57 -4.43
CA TYR A 69 -7.58 10.32 -3.94
C TYR A 69 -7.53 10.27 -2.42
N MET A 70 -7.70 9.06 -1.88
CA MET A 70 -7.44 8.75 -0.49
C MET A 70 -6.61 7.47 -0.43
N VAL A 71 -5.54 7.47 0.37
CA VAL A 71 -4.69 6.30 0.57
C VAL A 71 -4.62 5.99 2.06
N ASN A 72 -4.99 4.77 2.43
CA ASN A 72 -4.79 4.21 3.76
C ASN A 72 -3.66 3.17 3.68
N SER A 73 -2.69 3.28 4.58
CA SER A 73 -1.62 2.30 4.75
C SER A 73 -1.64 1.78 6.19
N THR A 74 -1.59 0.45 6.34
CA THR A 74 -1.59 -0.23 7.64
C THR A 74 -0.42 -1.21 7.69
N ILE A 75 0.47 -1.03 8.67
CA ILE A 75 1.60 -1.94 8.95
C ILE A 75 1.25 -2.82 10.14
N ILE A 76 1.45 -4.12 10.02
CA ILE A 76 0.96 -5.13 10.97
C ILE A 76 2.14 -5.99 11.41
N GLN A 77 2.50 -5.91 12.69
CA GLN A 77 3.54 -6.77 13.24
C GLN A 77 3.08 -8.24 13.32
N HIS A 78 3.94 -9.17 12.92
CA HIS A 78 3.71 -10.60 13.17
C HIS A 78 3.93 -10.92 14.66
N THR A 79 3.16 -11.87 15.20
CA THR A 79 3.23 -12.29 16.61
C THR A 79 4.19 -13.45 16.89
N GLY A 80 4.68 -14.13 15.85
CA GLY A 80 5.64 -15.22 15.99
C GLY A 80 7.07 -14.72 16.23
N PRO A 81 7.99 -15.60 16.68
CA PRO A 81 9.40 -15.28 16.74
C PRO A 81 9.88 -14.80 15.36
N SER A 82 10.66 -13.71 15.34
CA SER A 82 11.24 -13.18 14.11
C SER A 82 12.11 -14.26 13.46
N PRO A 83 12.00 -14.51 12.13
CA PRO A 83 12.81 -15.52 11.45
C PRO A 83 14.32 -15.28 11.55
N ALA A 84 14.76 -14.11 12.03
CA ALA A 84 16.16 -13.77 12.25
C ALA A 84 16.71 -14.20 13.64
N GLY A 85 15.94 -14.86 14.50
CA GLY A 85 16.29 -15.05 15.92
C GLY A 85 16.66 -16.45 16.41
N LEU A 86 16.25 -17.53 15.74
CA LEU A 86 16.61 -18.90 16.14
C LEU A 86 16.81 -19.78 14.91
N LYS A 87 18.06 -19.93 14.48
CA LYS A 87 18.50 -21.18 13.83
C LYS A 87 18.84 -22.15 14.95
N SER A 88 17.84 -22.86 15.46
CA SER A 88 18.06 -24.14 16.13
C SER A 88 17.90 -25.22 15.08
N ASP A 89 18.89 -26.11 14.99
CA ASP A 89 19.05 -27.18 13.99
C ASP A 89 17.94 -28.25 14.05
N ILE A 90 16.70 -27.87 13.71
CA ILE A 90 15.61 -28.82 13.45
C ILE A 90 15.03 -28.50 12.07
N GLU A 91 15.08 -29.53 11.25
CA GLU A 91 14.70 -29.57 9.85
C GLU A 91 13.26 -29.11 9.60
N GLU A 92 13.10 -28.40 8.48
CA GLU A 92 11.94 -28.49 7.58
C GLU A 92 10.54 -28.31 8.21
N SER A 93 10.34 -27.17 8.84
CA SER A 93 9.07 -26.45 8.74
C SER A 93 9.33 -24.99 9.06
N ALA A 94 9.57 -24.18 8.02
CA ALA A 94 9.60 -22.72 8.12
C ALA A 94 8.24 -22.24 8.63
N GLY A 95 8.06 -22.29 9.95
CA GLY A 95 6.81 -22.02 10.61
C GLY A 95 6.41 -20.60 10.30
N SER A 96 5.30 -20.46 9.57
CA SER A 96 4.55 -19.22 9.39
C SER A 96 4.66 -18.40 10.67
N ALA A 97 5.40 -17.28 10.62
CA ALA A 97 5.41 -16.32 11.71
C ALA A 97 3.94 -16.08 12.10
N GLY A 98 3.56 -16.38 13.34
CA GLY A 98 2.16 -16.37 13.74
C GLY A 98 1.52 -15.04 13.37
N ARG A 99 0.51 -15.04 12.49
CA ARG A 99 -0.22 -13.85 12.06
C ARG A 99 -1.44 -13.66 12.97
N ARG A 100 -1.73 -12.43 13.38
CA ARG A 100 -3.01 -12.10 14.01
C ARG A 100 -4.08 -12.10 12.92
N GLY A 101 -5.26 -12.66 13.20
CA GLY A 101 -6.41 -12.50 12.32
C GLY A 101 -6.86 -11.05 12.30
N MET A 102 -6.95 -10.44 11.11
CA MET A 102 -7.51 -9.10 10.94
C MET A 102 -8.41 -9.09 9.71
N HIS A 103 -9.64 -8.60 9.88
CA HIS A 103 -10.59 -8.39 8.80
C HIS A 103 -10.88 -6.90 8.70
N SER A 104 -10.71 -6.34 7.50
CA SER A 104 -11.02 -4.95 7.19
C SER A 104 -12.00 -4.90 6.02
N ALA A 105 -13.07 -4.15 6.19
CA ALA A 105 -14.09 -3.91 5.17
C ALA A 105 -14.46 -2.43 5.17
N ALA A 106 -14.72 -1.88 3.99
CA ALA A 106 -15.19 -0.52 3.81
C ALA A 106 -16.49 -0.53 3.00
N GLY A 107 -17.44 0.31 3.40
CA GLY A 107 -18.65 0.61 2.64
C GLY A 107 -18.67 2.09 2.29
N ALA A 108 -19.33 2.44 1.20
CA ALA A 108 -19.41 3.81 0.72
C ALA A 108 -20.80 4.14 0.17
N TYR A 109 -21.18 5.41 0.28
CA TYR A 109 -22.31 6.00 -0.44
C TYR A 109 -21.73 6.96 -1.48
N TRP A 110 -21.69 6.53 -2.73
CA TRP A 110 -20.90 7.18 -3.79
C TRP A 110 -21.49 6.93 -5.18
N ASN A 111 -20.85 7.46 -6.21
CA ASN A 111 -21.19 7.17 -7.59
C ASN A 111 -20.59 5.83 -8.04
N ASN A 112 -21.44 4.82 -8.24
CA ASN A 112 -21.02 3.45 -8.62
C ASN A 112 -20.31 3.35 -10.00
N GLU A 113 -20.44 4.36 -10.84
CA GLU A 113 -19.82 4.37 -12.16
C GLU A 113 -18.39 4.93 -12.12
N LYS A 114 -18.19 6.00 -11.34
CA LYS A 114 -16.95 6.79 -11.30
C LYS A 114 -16.05 6.51 -10.10
N ASP A 115 -16.64 6.21 -8.95
CA ASP A 115 -15.93 6.13 -7.68
C ASP A 115 -15.51 4.69 -7.39
N GLY A 116 -14.52 4.52 -6.53
CA GLY A 116 -14.13 3.19 -6.16
C GLY A 116 -13.00 3.05 -5.17
N MET A 117 -12.70 1.80 -4.88
CA MET A 117 -11.61 1.41 -3.99
C MET A 117 -10.89 0.18 -4.51
N TRP A 118 -9.62 0.08 -4.16
CA TRP A 118 -8.77 -1.06 -4.44
C TRP A 118 -7.83 -1.30 -3.26
N SER A 119 -7.69 -2.56 -2.86
CA SER A 119 -6.83 -2.95 -1.74
C SER A 119 -5.71 -3.87 -2.22
N TYR A 120 -4.55 -3.73 -1.59
CA TYR A 120 -3.33 -4.48 -1.89
C TYR A 120 -2.63 -4.91 -0.62
N LYS A 121 -2.28 -6.20 -0.56
CA LYS A 121 -1.37 -6.73 0.46
C LYS A 121 0.02 -6.82 -0.14
N TYR A 122 0.98 -6.14 0.49
CA TYR A 122 2.37 -6.16 0.08
C TYR A 122 3.11 -7.35 0.71
N GLU A 123 3.65 -8.20 -0.13
CA GLU A 123 4.29 -9.46 0.29
C GLU A 123 5.75 -9.27 0.77
N GLY A 124 6.43 -8.18 0.40
CA GLY A 124 7.83 -7.94 0.78
C GLY A 124 8.05 -7.59 2.26
N GLY A 125 6.97 -7.53 3.05
CA GLY A 125 7.02 -7.40 4.51
C GLY A 125 7.31 -8.72 5.23
N GLU A 126 7.00 -9.87 4.63
CA GLU A 126 6.95 -11.16 5.35
C GLU A 126 8.31 -11.54 5.95
N GLY A 127 9.39 -11.41 5.18
CA GLY A 127 10.75 -11.65 5.66
C GLY A 127 11.22 -10.68 6.76
N ARG A 128 10.49 -9.58 6.97
CA ARG A 128 10.76 -8.55 7.98
C ARG A 128 9.87 -8.73 9.23
N GLY A 129 9.03 -9.76 9.28
CA GLY A 129 8.12 -10.02 10.39
C GLY A 129 6.95 -9.04 10.47
N MET A 130 6.49 -8.52 9.32
CA MET A 130 5.33 -7.64 9.24
C MET A 130 4.56 -7.81 7.92
N ASP A 131 3.29 -7.44 7.92
CA ASP A 131 2.51 -7.26 6.69
C ASP A 131 2.24 -5.77 6.47
N VAL A 132 2.11 -5.35 5.21
CA VAL A 132 1.61 -4.01 4.86
C VAL A 132 0.38 -4.15 3.98
N VAL A 133 -0.70 -3.49 4.37
CA VAL A 133 -1.94 -3.44 3.59
C VAL A 133 -2.20 -2.00 3.19
N VAL A 134 -2.37 -1.79 1.89
CA VAL A 134 -2.68 -0.49 1.28
C VAL A 134 -4.10 -0.53 0.74
N CYS A 135 -4.87 0.52 0.96
CA CYS A 135 -6.16 0.76 0.34
C CYS A 135 -6.13 2.11 -0.37
N VAL A 136 -6.39 2.10 -1.68
CA VAL A 136 -6.53 3.30 -2.51
C VAL A 136 -8.00 3.49 -2.81
N MET A 137 -8.54 4.67 -2.52
CA MET A 137 -9.88 5.09 -2.90
C MET A 137 -9.80 6.28 -3.84
N TRP A 138 -10.74 6.37 -4.77
CA TRP A 138 -10.88 7.49 -5.69
C TRP A 138 -12.33 7.94 -5.78
N VAL A 139 -12.51 9.24 -5.93
CA VAL A 139 -13.81 9.89 -6.17
C VAL A 139 -13.68 10.72 -7.44
N GLY A 140 -14.44 10.37 -8.47
CA GLY A 140 -14.45 11.09 -9.74
C GLY A 140 -15.14 12.45 -9.61
N ILE A 141 -14.56 13.46 -10.26
CA ILE A 141 -15.09 14.83 -10.28
C ILE A 141 -16.12 15.00 -11.43
#